data_AF-A0A2J4PIA9-F1
#
_entry.id   AF-A0A2J4PIA9-F1
#
_cell.length_a   1.000
_cell.length_b   1.000
_cell.length_c   1.000
_cell.angle_alpha   90.00
_cell.angle_beta   90.00
_cell.angle_gamma   90.00
#
_symmetry.space_group_name_H-M   'P 1'
#
loop_
_entity.id
_entity.type
_entity.pdbx_description
1 polymer ?
#
loop_
_entity_poly.entity_id
_entity_poly.type
_entity_poly.pdbx_seq_one_letter_code
_entity_poly.pdbx_strand_id
1 'polypeptide(L)'
;MSSLYAKLIAVIEQKITPMAGAIGQQKYVTSIRDGFITALPFMIVGSFLLVFIFPPFSPDTTWGFARAWLQFSLDHRDALMLPFNFSMGVMTLFIAVGIAASLAKHHNLDSLTAGMLSLMSFLLVAAPLKDGQIST
;
A
#
# COMPACT_ATOMS: atom_id res chain seq x y z
N MET A 1 -9.35 -16.80 40.54
CA MET A 1 -9.21 -16.63 39.07
C MET A 1 -8.11 -15.61 38.70
N SER A 2 -6.92 -15.67 39.32
CA SER A 2 -5.92 -14.57 39.21
C SER A 2 -4.48 -14.98 38.91
N SER A 3 -4.11 -16.26 38.98
CA SER A 3 -2.70 -16.69 38.80
C SER A 3 -2.28 -16.86 37.33
N LEU A 4 -3.14 -17.49 36.51
CA LEU A 4 -2.86 -17.72 35.08
C LEU A 4 -2.84 -16.41 34.28
N TYR A 5 -3.77 -15.51 34.55
CA TYR A 5 -3.82 -14.19 33.93
C TYR A 5 -2.57 -13.37 34.27
N ALA A 6 -2.17 -13.32 35.55
CA ALA A 6 -0.96 -12.63 35.97
C ALA A 6 0.32 -13.22 35.35
N LYS A 7 0.41 -14.56 35.22
CA LYS A 7 1.52 -15.22 34.52
C LYS A 7 1.54 -14.89 33.02
N LEU A 8 0.39 -14.84 32.36
CA LEU A 8 0.26 -14.46 30.95
C LEU A 8 0.71 -13.01 30.73
N ILE A 9 0.24 -12.07 31.55
CA ILE A 9 0.66 -10.66 31.51
C ILE A 9 2.18 -10.56 31.75
N ALA A 10 2.72 -11.26 32.75
CA ALA A 10 4.14 -11.25 33.03
C ALA A 10 4.98 -11.78 31.85
N VAL A 11 4.51 -12.83 31.15
CA VAL A 11 5.17 -13.32 29.93
C VAL A 11 5.10 -12.30 28.79
N ILE A 12 3.95 -11.63 28.62
CA ILE A 12 3.80 -10.57 27.63
C ILE A 12 4.79 -9.44 27.92
N GLU A 13 4.78 -8.90 29.13
CA GLU A 13 5.62 -7.76 29.52
C GLU A 13 7.12 -8.08 29.51
N GLN A 14 7.52 -9.27 29.98
CA GLN A 14 8.93 -9.60 30.11
C GLN A 14 9.56 -10.15 28.82
N LYS A 15 8.78 -10.78 27.94
CA LYS A 15 9.32 -11.40 26.71
C LYS A 15 8.76 -10.80 25.44
N ILE A 16 7.44 -10.63 25.34
CA ILE A 16 6.81 -10.22 24.08
C ILE A 16 7.00 -8.73 23.84
N THR A 17 6.76 -7.88 24.84
CA THR A 17 6.92 -6.42 24.75
C THR A 17 8.33 -5.99 24.36
N PRO A 18 9.42 -6.43 25.01
CA PRO A 18 10.77 -6.02 24.62
C PRO A 18 11.17 -6.56 23.25
N MET A 19 10.74 -7.77 22.88
CA MET A 19 11.00 -8.34 21.56
C MET A 19 10.26 -7.56 20.46
N ALA A 20 8.98 -7.24 20.66
CA ALA A 20 8.20 -6.44 19.74
C ALA A 20 8.77 -5.01 19.61
N GLY A 21 9.22 -4.42 20.73
CA GLY A 21 9.91 -3.14 20.74
C GLY A 21 11.21 -3.17 19.94
N ALA A 22 12.05 -4.20 20.11
CA ALA A 22 13.28 -4.37 19.37
C ALA A 22 13.05 -4.54 17.85
N ILE A 23 12.06 -5.35 17.46
CA ILE A 23 11.69 -5.54 16.05
C ILE A 23 11.10 -4.25 15.47
N GLY A 24 10.23 -3.57 16.21
CA GLY A 24 9.57 -2.34 15.76
C GLY A 24 10.50 -1.14 15.62
N GLN A 25 11.65 -1.15 16.30
CA GLN A 25 12.71 -0.14 16.19
C GLN A 25 13.81 -0.51 15.19
N GLN A 26 13.74 -1.71 14.61
CA GLN A 26 14.74 -2.18 13.66
C GLN A 26 14.65 -1.36 12.36
N LYS A 27 15.78 -0.79 11.93
CA LYS A 27 15.84 0.18 10.82
C LYS A 27 15.24 -0.30 9.49
N TYR A 28 15.31 -1.59 9.15
CA TYR A 28 14.71 -2.12 7.92
C TYR A 28 13.19 -2.22 8.08
N VAL A 29 12.70 -2.68 9.23
CA VAL A 29 11.27 -2.74 9.54
C VAL A 29 10.65 -1.34 9.55
N THR A 30 11.30 -0.37 10.20
CA THR A 30 10.84 1.02 10.18
C THR A 30 10.88 1.61 8.77
N SER A 31 11.92 1.33 7.99
CA SER A 31 12.02 1.79 6.60
C SER A 31 10.90 1.24 5.72
N ILE A 32 10.54 -0.04 5.89
CA ILE A 32 9.41 -0.66 5.19
C ILE A 32 8.12 0.04 5.57
N ARG A 33 7.84 0.17 6.87
CA ARG A 33 6.64 0.87 7.36
C ARG A 33 6.55 2.28 6.80
N ASP A 34 7.63 3.04 6.90
CA ASP A 34 7.66 4.45 6.50
C ASP A 34 7.55 4.60 4.98
N GLY A 35 8.11 3.66 4.20
CA GLY A 35 7.91 3.59 2.75
C GLY A 35 6.49 3.19 2.33
N PHE A 36 5.79 2.39 3.12
CA PHE A 36 4.35 2.15 2.90
C PHE A 36 3.50 3.37 3.25
N ILE A 37 3.89 4.14 4.26
CA ILE A 37 3.19 5.37 4.65
C ILE A 37 3.19 6.40 3.51
N THR A 38 4.24 6.47 2.69
CA THR A 38 4.27 7.35 1.52
C THR A 38 3.23 6.97 0.45
N ALA A 39 2.76 5.72 0.43
CA ALA A 39 1.75 5.25 -0.51
C ALA A 39 0.30 5.33 0.01
N LEU A 40 0.10 5.58 1.31
CA LEU A 40 -1.24 5.68 1.93
C LEU A 40 -2.18 6.68 1.24
N PRO A 41 -1.75 7.90 0.86
CA PRO A 41 -2.65 8.85 0.20
C PRO A 41 -3.23 8.31 -1.11
N PHE A 42 -2.42 7.61 -1.91
CA PHE A 42 -2.86 7.01 -3.16
C PHE A 42 -3.84 5.86 -2.92
N MET A 43 -3.59 5.03 -1.90
CA MET A 43 -4.51 3.96 -1.50
C MET A 43 -5.87 4.50 -1.09
N ILE A 44 -5.90 5.58 -0.30
CA ILE A 44 -7.15 6.20 0.17
C ILE A 44 -7.95 6.75 -1.02
N VAL A 45 -7.29 7.50 -1.92
CA VAL A 45 -7.95 8.11 -3.09
C VAL A 45 -8.50 7.04 -4.04
N GLY A 46 -7.70 6.02 -4.36
CA GLY A 46 -8.14 4.92 -5.22
C GLY A 46 -9.32 4.14 -4.62
N SER A 47 -9.21 3.79 -3.33
CA SER A 47 -10.26 3.02 -2.65
C SER A 47 -11.57 3.80 -2.53
N PHE A 48 -11.51 5.11 -2.28
CA PHE A 48 -12.69 5.96 -2.22
C PHE A 48 -13.42 6.01 -3.57
N LEU A 49 -12.67 6.16 -4.67
CA LEU A 49 -13.25 6.13 -6.01
C LEU A 49 -13.85 4.77 -6.35
N LEU A 50 -13.24 3.67 -5.89
CA LEU A 50 -13.81 2.34 -6.07
C LEU A 50 -15.20 2.22 -5.41
N VAL A 51 -15.37 2.69 -4.18
CA VAL A 51 -16.68 2.70 -3.51
C VAL A 51 -17.69 3.55 -4.29
N PHE A 52 -17.24 4.66 -4.90
CA PHE A 52 -18.09 5.50 -5.73
C PHE A 52 -18.50 4.83 -7.05
N ILE A 53 -17.61 4.05 -7.66
CA ILE A 53 -17.87 3.27 -8.89
C ILE A 53 -18.77 2.07 -8.60
N PHE A 54 -18.64 1.47 -7.43
CA PHE A 54 -19.42 0.29 -7.04
C PHE A 54 -20.39 0.66 -5.92
N PRO A 55 -21.44 1.44 -6.21
CA PRO A 55 -22.40 1.82 -5.19
C PRO A 55 -23.09 0.56 -4.64
N PRO A 56 -23.32 0.47 -3.32
CA PRO A 56 -23.83 -0.74 -2.66
C PRO A 56 -25.35 -0.88 -2.82
N PHE A 57 -25.84 -0.86 -4.05
CA PHE A 57 -27.26 -1.02 -4.39
C PHE A 57 -27.49 -2.27 -5.24
N SER A 58 -28.64 -2.94 -5.01
CA SER A 58 -29.07 -4.04 -5.86
C SER A 58 -29.36 -3.54 -7.29
N PRO A 59 -29.05 -4.33 -8.35
CA PRO A 59 -29.46 -4.01 -9.72
C PRO A 59 -30.97 -3.77 -9.86
N ASP A 60 -31.78 -4.44 -9.04
CA ASP A 60 -33.25 -4.37 -9.08
C ASP A 60 -33.85 -3.24 -8.21
N THR A 61 -33.01 -2.29 -7.76
CA THR A 61 -33.48 -1.22 -6.86
C THR A 61 -34.56 -0.36 -7.51
N THR A 62 -35.62 -0.08 -6.75
CA THR A 62 -36.73 0.77 -7.19
C THR A 62 -36.49 2.25 -6.92
N TRP A 63 -35.43 2.58 -6.17
CA TRP A 63 -35.10 3.94 -5.80
C TRP A 63 -34.46 4.70 -6.98
N GLY A 64 -35.11 5.78 -7.42
CA GLY A 64 -34.71 6.53 -8.62
C GLY A 64 -33.27 7.05 -8.60
N PHE A 65 -32.80 7.53 -7.44
CA PHE A 65 -31.42 7.96 -7.27
C PHE A 65 -30.42 6.81 -7.40
N ALA A 66 -30.68 5.67 -6.76
CA ALA A 66 -29.80 4.52 -6.83
C ALA A 66 -29.66 3.99 -8.26
N ARG A 67 -30.76 3.97 -9.04
CA ARG A 67 -30.71 3.61 -10.46
C ARG A 67 -29.90 4.61 -11.29
N ALA A 68 -30.09 5.91 -11.06
CA ALA A 68 -29.34 6.95 -11.77
C ALA A 68 -27.83 6.84 -11.50
N TRP A 69 -27.43 6.57 -10.25
CA TRP A 69 -26.03 6.33 -9.91
C TRP A 69 -25.50 5.04 -10.54
N LEU A 70 -26.22 3.92 -10.42
CA LEU A 70 -25.84 2.65 -11.06
C LEU A 70 -25.60 2.83 -12.57
N GLN A 71 -26.53 3.50 -13.27
CA GLN A 71 -26.40 3.76 -14.69
C GLN A 71 -25.22 4.68 -15.00
N PHE A 72 -25.07 5.79 -14.27
CA PHE A 72 -23.94 6.71 -14.43
C PHE A 72 -22.59 6.00 -14.26
N SER A 73 -22.48 5.16 -13.25
CA SER A 73 -21.28 4.37 -12.99
C SER A 73 -20.98 3.39 -14.12
N LEU A 74 -22.00 2.70 -14.66
CA LEU A 74 -21.83 1.79 -15.79
C LEU A 74 -21.37 2.52 -17.05
N ASP A 75 -21.99 3.67 -17.35
CA ASP A 75 -21.70 4.44 -18.56
C ASP A 75 -20.30 5.08 -18.54
N HIS A 76 -19.80 5.47 -17.36
CA HIS A 76 -18.51 6.16 -17.18
C HIS A 76 -17.45 5.31 -16.50
N ARG A 77 -17.68 4.00 -16.41
CA ARG A 77 -16.88 3.09 -15.57
C ARG A 77 -15.39 3.13 -15.89
N ASP A 78 -15.04 3.12 -17.17
CA ASP A 78 -13.65 3.10 -17.61
C ASP A 78 -12.91 4.38 -17.20
N ALA A 79 -13.57 5.53 -17.34
CA ALA A 79 -13.02 6.81 -16.92
C ALA A 79 -12.88 6.91 -15.40
N LEU A 80 -13.87 6.39 -14.66
CA LEU A 80 -13.87 6.41 -13.19
C LEU A 80 -12.86 5.40 -12.60
N MET A 81 -12.61 4.27 -13.26
CA MET A 81 -11.63 3.27 -12.85
C MET A 81 -10.18 3.72 -13.05
N LEU A 82 -9.95 4.73 -13.91
CA LEU A 82 -8.61 5.18 -14.26
C LEU A 82 -7.77 5.58 -13.03
N PRO A 83 -8.23 6.43 -12.10
CA PRO A 83 -7.43 6.78 -10.93
C PRO A 83 -7.18 5.59 -10.00
N PHE A 84 -8.12 4.65 -9.87
CA PHE A 84 -7.92 3.42 -9.09
C PHE A 84 -6.81 2.55 -9.71
N ASN A 85 -6.84 2.36 -11.03
CA ASN A 85 -5.84 1.58 -11.74
C ASN A 85 -4.46 2.24 -11.66
N PHE A 86 -4.38 3.57 -11.80
CA PHE A 86 -3.12 4.29 -11.64
C PHE A 86 -2.65 4.38 -10.19
N SER A 87 -3.53 4.43 -9.19
CA SER A 87 -3.09 4.46 -7.79
C SER A 87 -2.62 3.10 -7.32
N MET A 88 -3.44 2.06 -7.51
CA MET A 88 -3.16 0.71 -7.02
C MET A 88 -2.20 -0.05 -7.94
N GLY A 89 -2.33 0.12 -9.26
CA GLY A 89 -1.54 -0.61 -10.25
C GLY A 89 -0.07 -0.22 -10.27
N VAL A 90 0.27 1.05 -9.97
CA VAL A 90 1.67 1.49 -9.86
C VAL A 90 2.14 1.72 -8.42
N MET A 91 1.33 1.32 -7.43
CA MET A 91 1.62 1.50 -6.00
C MET A 91 2.98 0.94 -5.60
N THR A 92 3.35 -0.22 -6.15
CA THR A 92 4.62 -0.89 -5.88
C THR A 92 5.83 -0.02 -6.23
N LEU A 93 5.75 0.81 -7.28
CA LEU A 93 6.83 1.73 -7.66
C LEU A 93 7.06 2.77 -6.56
N PHE A 94 6.00 3.39 -6.07
CA PHE A 94 6.08 4.40 -5.00
C PHE A 94 6.59 3.80 -3.70
N ILE A 95 6.14 2.58 -3.35
CA ILE A 95 6.59 1.87 -2.16
C ILE A 95 8.08 1.54 -2.28
N ALA A 96 8.54 0.99 -3.41
CA ALA A 96 9.95 0.65 -3.61
C ALA A 96 10.88 1.86 -3.47
N VAL A 97 10.48 3.01 -4.03
CA VAL A 97 11.19 4.29 -3.88
C VAL A 97 11.15 4.76 -2.43
N GLY A 98 9.96 4.74 -1.80
CA GLY A 98 9.76 5.19 -0.42
C GLY A 98 10.57 4.41 0.61
N ILE A 99 10.64 3.08 0.46
CA ILE A 99 11.41 2.21 1.35
C ILE A 99 12.90 2.52 1.23
N ALA A 100 13.43 2.63 0.01
CA ALA A 100 14.84 2.93 -0.21
C ALA A 100 15.22 4.34 0.25
N ALA A 101 14.36 5.33 0.00
CA ALA A 101 14.53 6.69 0.51
C ALA A 101 14.52 6.74 2.04
N SER A 102 13.61 6.00 2.70
CA SER A 102 13.56 5.91 4.16
C SER A 102 14.81 5.24 4.74
N LEU A 103 15.26 4.14 4.12
CA LEU A 103 16.48 3.45 4.52
C LEU A 103 17.72 4.33 4.34
N ALA A 104 17.80 5.10 3.26
CA ALA A 104 18.89 6.05 3.04
C ALA A 104 18.95 7.12 4.13
N LYS A 105 17.79 7.63 4.62
CA LYS A 105 17.76 8.57 5.76
C LYS A 105 18.32 7.93 7.02
N HIS A 106 17.97 6.68 7.32
CA HIS A 106 18.56 5.94 8.45
C HIS A 106 20.08 5.77 8.33
N HIS A 107 20.63 5.83 7.12
CA HIS A 107 22.04 5.73 6.82
C HIS A 107 22.74 7.09 6.58
N ASN A 108 22.04 8.22 6.75
CA ASN A 108 22.53 9.57 6.43
C ASN A 108 23.02 9.72 4.98
N LEU A 109 22.36 9.05 4.04
CA LEU A 109 22.62 9.12 2.60
C LEU A 109 21.53 9.95 1.89
N ASP A 110 21.84 10.39 0.66
CA ASP A 110 20.86 11.10 -0.17
C ASP A 110 19.66 10.21 -0.52
N SER A 111 18.48 10.63 -0.09
CA SER A 111 17.25 9.84 -0.21
C SER A 111 16.74 9.76 -1.65
N LEU A 112 16.94 10.82 -2.43
CA LEU A 112 16.50 10.87 -3.82
C LEU A 112 17.29 9.87 -4.66
N THR A 113 18.62 9.89 -4.54
CA THR A 113 19.52 8.97 -5.25
C THR A 113 19.20 7.51 -4.92
N ALA A 114 19.04 7.19 -3.63
CA ALA A 114 18.69 5.83 -3.20
C ALA A 114 17.31 5.38 -3.72
N GLY A 115 16.32 6.28 -3.68
CA GLY A 115 15.00 6.03 -4.23
C GLY A 115 15.02 5.74 -5.73
N MET A 116 15.75 6.55 -6.52
CA MET A 116 15.89 6.35 -7.96
C MET A 116 16.66 5.07 -8.31
N LEU A 117 17.68 4.72 -7.53
CA LEU A 117 18.43 3.46 -7.71
C LEU A 117 17.55 2.23 -7.44
N SER A 118 16.71 2.31 -6.41
CA SER A 118 15.71 1.29 -6.09
C SER A 118 14.68 1.13 -7.21
N LEU A 119 14.18 2.25 -7.76
CA LEU A 119 13.27 2.22 -8.90
C LEU A 119 13.89 1.52 -10.11
N MET A 120 15.13 1.87 -10.47
CA MET A 120 15.84 1.24 -11.58
C MET A 120 16.02 -0.26 -11.34
N SER A 121 16.43 -0.64 -10.12
CA SER A 121 16.60 -2.04 -9.73
C SER A 121 15.28 -2.81 -9.78
N PHE A 122 14.18 -2.20 -9.33
CA PHE A 122 12.85 -2.76 -9.41
C PHE A 122 12.44 -3.01 -10.86
N LEU A 123 12.59 -2.02 -11.74
CA LEU A 123 12.24 -2.14 -13.16
C LEU A 123 13.07 -3.21 -13.87
N LEU A 124 14.36 -3.32 -13.55
CA LEU A 124 15.26 -4.34 -14.12
C LEU A 124 14.80 -5.76 -13.78
N VAL A 125 14.27 -5.97 -12.57
CA VAL A 125 13.75 -7.27 -12.13
C VAL A 125 12.33 -7.52 -12.63
N ALA A 126 11.48 -6.49 -12.62
CA ALA A 126 10.08 -6.59 -12.96
C ALA A 126 9.81 -6.72 -14.47
N ALA A 127 10.71 -6.20 -15.32
CA ALA A 127 10.58 -6.21 -16.77
C ALA A 127 11.79 -6.87 -17.45
N PRO A 128 11.94 -8.21 -17.34
CA PRO A 128 13.07 -8.90 -17.93
C PRO A 128 13.07 -8.77 -19.46
N LEU A 129 14.25 -8.62 -20.05
CA LEU A 129 14.42 -8.58 -21.50
C LEU A 129 14.30 -9.99 -22.07
N LYS A 130 13.45 -10.16 -23.08
CA LYS A 130 13.34 -11.38 -23.87
C LYS A 130 13.50 -11.00 -25.35
N ASP A 131 14.46 -11.62 -26.04
CA ASP A 131 14.71 -11.44 -27.47
C ASP A 131 14.92 -9.97 -27.91
N GLY A 132 15.62 -9.18 -27.08
CA GLY A 132 15.92 -7.76 -27.37
C GLY A 132 14.75 -6.79 -27.19
N GLN A 133 13.61 -7.28 -26.67
CA GLN A 133 12.45 -6.47 -26.31
C GLN A 133 12.17 -6.58 -24.83
N ILE A 134 11.53 -5.55 -24.27
CA ILE A 134 10.96 -5.64 -22.91
C ILE A 134 9.87 -6.71 -22.98
N SER A 135 9.99 -7.76 -22.17
CA SER A 135 8.94 -8.78 -22.08
C SER A 135 7.69 -8.09 -21.53
N THR A 136 6.72 -7.86 -22.41
CA THR A 136 5.39 -7.35 -22.05
C THR A 136 4.51 -8.47 -21.52
#